data_AF-A0A6M0SNJ1-F1
#
_entry.id   AF-A0A6M0SNJ1-F1
#
_cell.length_a   1.000
_cell.length_b   1.000
_cell.length_c   1.000
_cell.angle_alpha   90.00
_cell.angle_beta   90.00
_cell.angle_gamma   90.00
#
_symmetry.space_group_name_H-M   'P 1'
#
loop_
_entity.id
_entity.type
_entity.pdbx_description
1 polymer ?
#
loop_
_entity_poly.entity_id
_entity_poly.type
_entity_poly.pdbx_seq_one_letter_code
_entity_poly.pdbx_strand_id
1 'polypeptide(L)'
;MIDYHKILGVEKNASKEEIKEAYEKQVEKIKKEVVNEKRLNQFLKVFDEAYEVLNSIEENSIRDKDETLIIKPKEIEQEQVVNNGKNLVSRNRSKSRSKNTSSKKRDTSKRSFSENKDKKNKLNDNREEKSRKQKVAEKSPKSNSKQIFDLLMLPLKILALPLIAVLSIIVLVCQIINVISWIASKVLIVGSISIGAIHLYQVKMGQVMNYNILVLAASVLLASFFLPYILKFLLTVFQKLNNMLKDFVF
;
A
#
# COMPACT_ATOMS: atom_id res chain seq x y z
N MET A 1 10.08 4.36 32.73
CA MET A 1 10.86 3.69 31.67
C MET A 1 10.33 2.27 31.54
N ILE A 2 9.92 1.86 30.35
CA ILE A 2 9.37 0.51 30.12
C ILE A 2 10.53 -0.48 30.13
N ASP A 3 10.42 -1.55 30.92
CA ASP A 3 11.48 -2.56 31.04
C ASP A 3 11.21 -3.72 30.07
N TYR A 4 11.71 -3.58 28.83
CA TYR A 4 11.47 -4.53 27.74
C TYR A 4 12.03 -5.94 28.00
N HIS A 5 13.08 -6.06 28.81
CA HIS A 5 13.61 -7.36 29.25
C HIS A 5 12.61 -8.11 30.11
N LYS A 6 11.88 -7.42 30.99
CA LYS A 6 10.81 -8.02 31.80
C LYS A 6 9.58 -8.39 30.98
N ILE A 7 9.30 -7.65 29.90
CA ILE A 7 8.19 -7.97 28.99
C ILE A 7 8.46 -9.28 28.27
N LEU A 8 9.68 -9.51 27.79
CA LEU A 8 10.09 -10.79 27.18
C LEU A 8 10.46 -11.88 28.19
N GLY A 9 10.63 -11.54 29.47
CA GLY A 9 10.96 -12.50 30.52
C GLY A 9 12.42 -12.95 30.48
N VAL A 10 13.31 -12.08 30.03
CA VAL A 10 14.75 -12.33 29.86
C VAL A 10 15.57 -11.48 30.82
N GLU A 11 16.78 -11.94 31.14
CA GLU A 11 17.73 -11.16 31.94
C GLU A 11 18.27 -9.96 31.14
N LYS A 12 18.76 -8.94 31.84
CA LYS A 12 19.22 -7.66 31.23
C LYS A 12 20.47 -7.80 30.35
N ASN A 13 21.13 -8.94 30.42
CA ASN A 13 22.35 -9.33 29.71
C ASN A 13 22.11 -10.57 28.82
N ALA A 14 20.85 -10.92 28.55
CA ALA A 14 20.50 -12.04 27.69
C ALA A 14 21.07 -11.83 26.28
N SER A 15 21.56 -12.91 25.67
CA SER A 15 22.07 -12.86 24.30
C SER A 15 20.95 -12.69 23.27
N LYS A 16 21.29 -12.21 22.08
CA LYS A 16 20.37 -12.15 20.93
C LYS A 16 19.60 -13.44 20.66
N GLU A 17 20.24 -14.61 20.85
CA GLU A 17 19.60 -15.91 20.65
C GLU A 17 18.56 -16.20 21.74
N GLU A 18 18.86 -15.84 22.98
CA GLU A 18 17.96 -16.00 24.13
C GLU A 18 16.77 -15.03 24.06
N ILE A 19 16.99 -13.79 23.61
CA ILE A 19 15.94 -12.78 23.39
C ILE A 19 14.96 -13.27 22.30
N LYS A 20 15.49 -13.86 21.23
CA LYS A 20 14.68 -14.43 20.14
C LYS A 20 13.88 -15.65 20.60
N GLU A 21 14.53 -16.57 21.31
CA GLU A 21 13.86 -17.78 21.81
C GLU A 21 12.74 -17.43 22.81
N ALA A 22 12.97 -16.45 23.69
CA ALA A 22 11.97 -15.98 24.64
C ALA A 22 10.77 -15.31 23.95
N TYR A 23 11.03 -14.50 22.91
CA TYR A 23 9.97 -13.91 22.09
C TYR A 23 9.09 -14.98 21.43
N GLU A 24 9.70 -15.96 20.77
CA GLU A 24 8.97 -17.04 20.09
C GLU A 24 8.11 -17.85 21.08
N LYS A 25 8.66 -18.18 22.26
CA LYS A 25 7.93 -18.88 23.32
C LYS A 25 6.73 -18.09 23.84
N GLN A 26 6.87 -16.78 24.03
CA GLN A 26 5.78 -15.93 24.54
C GLN A 26 4.68 -15.73 23.49
N VAL A 27 5.05 -15.53 22.23
CA VAL A 27 4.12 -15.42 21.11
C VAL A 27 3.32 -16.72 20.96
N GLU A 28 3.96 -17.88 21.06
CA GLU A 28 3.27 -19.17 20.96
C GLU A 28 2.32 -19.42 22.14
N LYS A 29 2.75 -19.07 23.36
CA LYS A 29 1.92 -19.18 24.56
C LYS A 29 0.66 -18.31 24.46
N ILE A 30 0.80 -17.06 24.07
CA ILE A 30 -0.31 -16.10 23.99
C ILE A 30 -1.26 -16.43 22.83
N LYS A 31 -0.76 -16.98 21.72
CA LYS A 31 -1.61 -17.51 20.63
C LYS A 31 -2.48 -18.70 21.06
N LYS A 32 -2.00 -19.51 22.02
CA LYS A 32 -2.75 -20.65 22.58
C LYS A 32 -3.73 -20.21 23.68
N GLU A 33 -3.40 -19.16 24.43
CA GLU A 33 -4.15 -18.71 25.60
C GLU A 33 -5.25 -17.67 25.26
N VAL A 34 -5.02 -16.83 24.23
CA VAL A 34 -5.95 -15.74 23.87
C VAL A 34 -6.75 -16.10 22.63
N VAL A 35 -8.01 -16.50 22.83
CA VAL A 35 -8.95 -16.86 21.75
C VAL A 35 -9.45 -15.64 20.95
N ASN A 36 -9.43 -14.44 21.55
CA ASN A 36 -9.94 -13.22 20.90
C ASN A 36 -8.85 -12.51 20.08
N GLU A 37 -9.04 -12.49 18.75
CA GLU A 37 -8.10 -11.93 17.76
C GLU A 37 -7.70 -10.47 18.05
N LYS A 38 -8.63 -9.62 18.52
CA LYS A 38 -8.32 -8.20 18.78
C LYS A 38 -7.40 -8.01 19.98
N ARG A 39 -7.59 -8.82 21.03
CA ARG A 39 -6.71 -8.77 22.22
C ARG A 39 -5.37 -9.44 21.92
N LEU A 40 -5.38 -10.53 21.17
CA LEU A 40 -4.16 -11.21 20.71
C LEU A 40 -3.24 -10.24 19.96
N ASN A 41 -3.78 -9.48 19.00
CA ASN A 41 -2.99 -8.50 18.24
C ASN A 41 -2.42 -7.36 19.11
N GLN A 42 -3.11 -6.97 20.19
CA GLN A 42 -2.59 -5.97 21.13
C GLN A 42 -1.41 -6.51 21.93
N PHE A 43 -1.48 -7.77 22.39
CA PHE A 43 -0.37 -8.41 23.09
C PHE A 43 0.82 -8.64 22.15
N LEU A 44 0.58 -9.15 20.94
CA LEU A 44 1.65 -9.36 19.94
C LEU A 44 2.38 -8.06 19.64
N LYS A 45 1.66 -6.95 19.47
CA LYS A 45 2.28 -5.63 19.25
C LYS A 45 3.22 -5.22 20.39
N VAL A 46 2.88 -5.52 21.64
CA VAL A 46 3.72 -5.21 22.81
C VAL A 46 4.99 -6.09 22.83
N PHE A 47 4.87 -7.36 22.44
CA PHE A 47 6.03 -8.25 22.33
C PHE A 47 6.93 -7.88 21.14
N ASP A 48 6.34 -7.51 20.00
CA ASP A 48 7.07 -7.04 18.82
C ASP A 48 7.87 -5.78 19.13
N GLU A 49 7.24 -4.81 19.81
CA GLU A 49 7.90 -3.57 20.23
C GLU A 49 9.06 -3.85 21.21
N ALA A 50 8.87 -4.78 22.15
CA ALA A 50 9.93 -5.17 23.09
C ALA A 50 11.12 -5.85 22.40
N TYR A 51 10.86 -6.74 21.44
CA TYR A 51 11.90 -7.44 20.69
C TYR A 51 12.73 -6.50 19.82
N GLU A 52 12.09 -5.60 19.07
CA GLU A 52 12.78 -4.63 18.21
C GLU A 52 13.65 -3.65 19.03
N VAL A 53 13.15 -3.18 20.17
CA VAL A 53 13.91 -2.28 21.05
C VAL A 53 15.12 -2.98 21.65
N LEU A 54 15.00 -4.23 22.11
CA LEU A 54 16.15 -4.95 22.67
C LEU A 54 17.20 -5.30 21.61
N ASN A 55 16.77 -5.75 20.43
CA ASN A 55 17.67 -6.10 19.34
C ASN A 55 18.44 -4.88 18.81
N SER A 56 17.82 -3.69 18.79
CA SER A 56 18.49 -2.44 18.41
C SER A 56 19.44 -1.89 19.48
N ILE A 57 19.15 -2.08 20.77
CA ILE A 57 20.06 -1.69 21.86
C ILE A 57 21.33 -2.55 21.84
N GLU A 58 21.20 -3.86 21.60
CA GLU A 58 22.35 -4.77 21.50
C GLU A 58 23.21 -4.48 20.26
N GLU A 59 22.59 -4.18 19.11
CA GLU A 59 23.30 -3.79 17.89
C GLU A 59 24.10 -2.47 18.05
N ASN A 60 23.60 -1.52 18.84
CA ASN A 60 24.36 -0.31 19.20
C ASN A 60 25.48 -0.60 20.20
N SER A 61 25.26 -1.47 21.19
CA SER A 61 26.30 -1.85 22.17
C SER A 61 27.46 -2.64 21.56
N ILE A 62 27.22 -3.42 20.50
CA ILE A 62 28.28 -4.13 19.75
C ILE A 62 29.14 -3.11 18.98
N ARG A 63 28.49 -2.12 18.34
CA ARG A 63 29.16 -1.06 17.59
C ARG A 63 30.09 -0.21 18.48
N ASP A 64 29.64 0.15 19.68
CA ASP A 64 30.44 0.92 20.63
C ASP A 64 31.64 0.13 21.18
N LYS A 65 31.53 -1.21 21.27
CA LYS A 65 32.64 -2.09 21.67
C LYS A 65 33.67 -2.25 20.55
N ASP A 66 33.23 -2.37 19.30
CA ASP A 66 34.11 -2.50 18.14
C ASP A 66 34.89 -1.20 17.85
N GLU A 67 34.31 -0.03 18.12
CA GLU A 67 34.99 1.27 18.00
C GLU A 67 36.14 1.45 19.02
N THR A 68 36.05 0.81 20.20
CA THR A 68 37.10 0.91 21.24
C THR A 68 38.33 0.01 21.01
N LEU A 69 38.31 -0.89 20.02
CA LEU A 69 39.43 -1.80 19.72
C LEU A 69 40.32 -1.34 18.54
N ILE A 70 39.98 -0.23 17.86
CA ILE A 70 40.73 0.28 16.69
C ILE A 70 41.54 1.53 17.07
N ILE A 71 42.44 1.41 18.06
CA ILE A 71 43.59 2.31 18.18
C ILE A 71 44.84 1.47 18.49
N LYS A 72 45.52 1.01 17.43
CA LYS A 72 46.96 0.73 17.46
C LYS A 72 47.62 1.36 16.23
N PRO A 73 48.71 2.15 16.38
CA PRO A 73 49.28 2.96 15.31
C PRO A 73 50.38 2.23 14.52
N LYS A 74 50.54 2.67 13.26
CA LYS A 74 51.71 2.61 12.37
C LYS A 74 52.27 1.23 11.98
N GLU A 75 52.24 0.93 10.68
CA GLU A 75 53.47 0.82 9.89
C GLU A 75 53.20 0.99 8.39
N ILE A 76 54.13 1.72 7.77
CA ILE A 76 54.23 2.09 6.37
C ILE A 76 54.95 0.94 5.66
N GLU A 77 54.49 0.52 4.48
CA GLU A 77 55.39 0.14 3.38
C GLU A 77 54.64 0.10 2.02
N GLN A 78 55.14 0.91 1.09
CA GLN A 78 54.90 0.81 -0.34
C GLN A 78 55.94 -0.14 -0.92
N GLU A 79 55.56 -1.09 -1.78
CA GLU A 79 56.31 -1.38 -3.00
C GLU A 79 55.54 -2.25 -4.00
N GLN A 80 56.00 -2.17 -5.24
CA GLN A 80 55.31 -2.41 -6.50
C GLN A 80 55.57 -3.80 -7.13
N VAL A 81 54.74 -4.14 -8.14
CA VAL A 81 55.12 -4.76 -9.45
C VAL A 81 55.08 -6.31 -9.65
N VAL A 82 54.08 -6.71 -10.47
CA VAL A 82 54.16 -7.54 -11.72
C VAL A 82 53.97 -9.08 -11.72
N ASN A 83 52.84 -9.43 -12.35
CA ASN A 83 52.50 -10.50 -13.34
C ASN A 83 52.57 -12.02 -13.08
N ASN A 84 51.47 -12.60 -13.60
CA ASN A 84 51.29 -13.85 -14.35
C ASN A 84 51.06 -15.18 -13.59
N GLY A 85 49.91 -15.81 -13.90
CA GLY A 85 49.83 -17.27 -13.88
C GLY A 85 48.47 -17.92 -13.55
N LYS A 86 47.50 -17.77 -14.46
CA LYS A 86 46.52 -18.78 -14.90
C LYS A 86 45.73 -19.64 -13.89
N ASN A 87 44.43 -19.64 -14.15
CA ASN A 87 43.42 -20.70 -13.96
C ASN A 87 42.91 -21.01 -12.55
N LEU A 88 41.67 -20.61 -12.29
CA LEU A 88 40.62 -21.58 -11.96
C LEU A 88 39.23 -21.11 -12.40
N VAL A 89 38.75 -21.77 -13.47
CA VAL A 89 37.38 -22.29 -13.63
C VAL A 89 36.20 -21.34 -13.38
N SER A 90 35.69 -20.89 -14.52
CA SER A 90 34.29 -20.69 -14.87
C SER A 90 33.23 -21.34 -13.96
N ARG A 91 32.30 -20.52 -13.46
CA ARG A 91 30.88 -20.87 -13.43
C ARG A 91 29.96 -19.67 -13.63
N ASN A 92 29.88 -19.23 -14.88
CA ASN A 92 28.67 -18.59 -15.38
C ASN A 92 27.52 -19.61 -15.31
N ARG A 93 26.47 -19.30 -14.55
CA ARG A 93 25.13 -19.84 -14.76
C ARG A 93 24.12 -18.71 -14.84
N SER A 94 24.12 -18.05 -15.99
CA SER A 94 22.92 -17.47 -16.58
C SER A 94 22.50 -18.37 -17.75
N LYS A 95 21.42 -19.13 -17.56
CA LYS A 95 20.63 -19.80 -18.61
C LYS A 95 19.17 -19.76 -18.12
N SER A 96 18.41 -18.74 -18.53
CA SER A 96 17.57 -18.69 -19.73
C SER A 96 16.35 -19.63 -19.67
N ARG A 97 15.17 -19.02 -19.58
CA ARG A 97 13.87 -19.39 -20.15
C ARG A 97 13.52 -20.88 -20.23
N SER A 98 12.54 -21.29 -19.43
CA SER A 98 11.45 -22.15 -19.89
C SER A 98 10.12 -21.56 -19.41
N LYS A 99 9.33 -21.08 -20.37
CA LYS A 99 7.89 -20.93 -20.24
C LYS A 99 7.32 -22.34 -20.13
N ASN A 100 6.64 -22.66 -19.03
CA ASN A 100 5.62 -23.69 -19.05
C ASN A 100 4.34 -23.14 -18.44
N THR A 101 3.39 -22.92 -19.35
CA THR A 101 1.97 -22.78 -19.12
C THR A 101 1.41 -24.07 -18.56
N SER A 102 0.86 -24.05 -17.35
CA SER A 102 -0.17 -25.01 -16.96
C SER A 102 -1.31 -24.29 -16.26
N SER A 103 -2.30 -23.95 -17.08
CA SER A 103 -3.65 -23.64 -16.66
C SER A 103 -4.19 -24.80 -15.82
N LYS A 104 -4.42 -24.57 -14.51
CA LYS A 104 -5.25 -25.47 -13.71
C LYS A 104 -6.54 -24.74 -13.33
N LYS A 105 -7.56 -24.97 -14.16
CA LYS A 105 -8.97 -24.72 -13.84
C LYS A 105 -9.28 -25.30 -12.47
N ARG A 106 -9.93 -24.53 -11.60
CA ARG A 106 -10.75 -25.05 -10.51
C ARG A 106 -12.14 -24.43 -10.63
N ASP A 107 -13.02 -25.18 -11.26
CA ASP A 107 -14.46 -25.07 -11.05
C ASP A 107 -14.75 -25.48 -9.61
N THR A 108 -15.34 -24.58 -8.83
CA THR A 108 -15.97 -24.93 -7.56
C THR A 108 -17.46 -25.06 -7.82
N SER A 109 -17.86 -26.26 -8.25
CA SER A 109 -19.26 -26.65 -8.26
C SER A 109 -19.75 -26.88 -6.84
N LYS A 110 -20.86 -26.22 -6.54
CA LYS A 110 -21.69 -26.37 -5.35
C LYS A 110 -21.95 -27.85 -5.04
N ARG A 111 -21.74 -28.26 -3.78
CA ARG A 111 -22.47 -29.39 -3.19
C ARG A 111 -22.93 -29.04 -1.78
N SER A 112 -24.23 -28.79 -1.73
CA SER A 112 -25.15 -28.79 -0.61
C SER A 112 -25.41 -30.21 -0.10
N PHE A 113 -25.46 -30.35 1.23
CA PHE A 113 -26.16 -31.38 2.02
C PHE A 113 -26.73 -30.59 3.21
N SER A 114 -27.93 -30.77 3.75
CA SER A 114 -29.01 -31.78 3.72
C SER A 114 -30.29 -30.99 4.10
N GLU A 115 -31.54 -31.42 3.94
CA GLU A 115 -32.16 -32.69 4.27
C GLU A 115 -33.58 -32.63 3.68
N ASN A 116 -34.00 -33.67 2.94
CA ASN A 116 -35.33 -33.80 2.37
C ASN A 116 -36.10 -34.81 3.24
N LYS A 117 -37.21 -34.38 3.87
CA LYS A 117 -38.22 -35.30 4.40
C LYS A 117 -39.48 -35.19 3.56
N ASP A 118 -39.83 -36.36 3.05
CA ASP A 118 -40.85 -36.65 2.07
C ASP A 118 -42.30 -36.50 2.56
N LYS A 119 -43.17 -36.41 1.54
CA LYS A 119 -44.52 -36.98 1.42
C LYS A 119 -45.72 -36.21 1.99
N LYS A 120 -46.28 -35.43 1.05
CA LYS A 120 -47.71 -35.24 0.79
C LYS A 120 -48.51 -36.56 0.88
N ASN A 121 -49.59 -36.59 1.67
CA ASN A 121 -50.82 -37.25 1.23
C ASN A 121 -52.09 -36.79 2.00
N LYS A 122 -53.22 -36.79 1.27
CA LYS A 122 -54.64 -36.80 1.68
C LYS A 122 -55.31 -35.50 2.20
N LEU A 123 -56.05 -34.88 1.28
CA LEU A 123 -57.53 -34.75 1.20
C LEU A 123 -58.36 -34.46 2.47
N ASN A 124 -59.26 -33.47 2.34
CA ASN A 124 -60.37 -33.02 3.21
C ASN A 124 -59.93 -32.40 4.55
N ASP A 125 -60.39 -31.22 4.95
CA ASP A 125 -61.81 -30.88 5.11
C ASP A 125 -62.09 -29.35 5.14
N ASN A 126 -63.34 -28.99 4.93
CA ASN A 126 -63.88 -27.64 4.93
C ASN A 126 -63.73 -26.90 6.28
N ARG A 127 -63.42 -25.59 6.24
CA ARG A 127 -64.24 -24.54 6.87
C ARG A 127 -63.71 -23.12 6.63
N GLU A 128 -64.68 -22.29 6.27
CA GLU A 128 -64.70 -20.84 6.18
C GLU A 128 -63.97 -20.13 7.33
N GLU A 129 -63.25 -19.03 7.05
CA GLU A 129 -63.63 -17.74 7.63
C GLU A 129 -62.99 -16.55 6.92
N LYS A 130 -63.85 -15.60 6.57
CA LYS A 130 -63.54 -14.28 6.01
C LYS A 130 -62.76 -13.46 7.04
N SER A 131 -61.64 -12.85 6.64
CA SER A 131 -61.29 -11.52 7.15
C SER A 131 -60.59 -10.68 6.09
N ARG A 132 -61.40 -9.83 5.45
CA ARG A 132 -60.93 -8.66 4.70
C ARG A 132 -60.12 -7.77 5.63
N LYS A 133 -58.81 -7.71 5.45
CA LYS A 133 -58.00 -6.56 5.89
C LYS A 133 -57.67 -5.71 4.68
N GLN A 134 -58.60 -4.81 4.40
CA GLN A 134 -58.43 -3.67 3.53
C GLN A 134 -57.33 -2.78 4.13
N LYS A 135 -56.09 -2.94 3.67
CA LYS A 135 -55.02 -1.98 3.95
C LYS A 135 -55.32 -0.77 3.07
N VAL A 136 -56.03 0.21 3.64
CA VAL A 136 -56.21 1.53 3.05
C VAL A 136 -54.81 2.11 2.84
N ALA A 137 -54.40 2.19 1.57
CA ALA A 137 -53.23 2.94 1.17
C ALA A 137 -53.54 4.42 1.39
N GLU A 138 -53.08 4.96 2.51
CA GLU A 138 -53.01 6.40 2.73
C GLU A 138 -52.10 6.98 1.64
N LYS A 139 -52.73 7.55 0.59
CA LYS A 139 -52.02 8.33 -0.42
C LYS A 139 -51.57 9.62 0.24
N SER A 140 -50.33 9.63 0.73
CA SER A 140 -49.64 10.87 1.09
C SER A 140 -49.69 11.85 -0.09
N PRO A 141 -49.89 13.17 0.13
CA PRO A 141 -49.90 14.17 -0.93
C PRO A 141 -48.49 14.34 -1.50
N LYS A 142 -48.12 13.47 -2.43
CA LYS A 142 -46.77 13.33 -2.96
C LYS A 142 -46.76 13.79 -4.42
N SER A 143 -47.01 15.07 -4.66
CA SER A 143 -46.92 15.63 -6.02
C SER A 143 -46.44 17.09 -6.11
N ASN A 144 -46.72 17.95 -5.12
CA ASN A 144 -46.42 19.38 -5.26
C ASN A 144 -44.98 19.76 -4.92
N SER A 145 -44.32 19.07 -3.98
CA SER A 145 -42.93 19.42 -3.61
C SER A 145 -41.96 19.20 -4.79
N LYS A 146 -42.09 18.08 -5.50
CA LYS A 146 -41.26 17.77 -6.68
C LYS A 146 -41.38 18.83 -7.77
N GLN A 147 -42.59 19.30 -8.06
CA GLN A 147 -42.82 20.35 -9.06
C GLN A 147 -42.19 21.69 -8.66
N ILE A 148 -42.22 22.05 -7.37
CA ILE A 148 -41.59 23.29 -6.87
C ILE A 148 -40.05 23.19 -6.95
N PHE A 149 -39.47 22.03 -6.62
CA PHE A 149 -38.04 21.80 -6.77
C PHE A 149 -37.60 21.83 -8.24
N ASP A 150 -38.36 21.22 -9.16
CA ASP A 150 -38.05 21.25 -10.60
C ASP A 150 -38.07 22.68 -11.16
N LEU A 151 -39.01 23.52 -10.71
CA LEU A 151 -39.10 24.93 -11.10
C LEU A 151 -37.93 25.76 -10.55
N LEU A 152 -37.49 25.48 -9.32
CA LEU A 152 -36.32 26.11 -8.70
C LEU A 152 -34.99 25.68 -9.34
N MET A 153 -34.90 24.47 -9.88
CA MET A 153 -33.68 23.97 -10.52
C MET A 153 -33.49 24.45 -11.97
N LEU A 154 -34.54 24.93 -12.65
CA LEU A 154 -34.44 25.51 -13.99
C LEU A 154 -33.38 26.62 -14.13
N PRO A 155 -33.35 27.67 -13.28
CA PRO A 155 -32.31 28.71 -13.38
C PRO A 155 -30.91 28.15 -13.12
N LEU A 156 -30.76 27.16 -12.24
CA LEU A 156 -29.48 26.48 -12.03
C LEU A 156 -29.03 25.71 -13.27
N LYS A 157 -29.95 25.03 -13.98
CA LYS A 157 -29.62 24.32 -15.23
C LYS A 157 -29.16 25.28 -16.33
N ILE A 158 -29.82 26.43 -16.47
CA ILE A 158 -29.45 27.48 -17.43
C ILE A 158 -28.07 28.06 -17.11
N LEU A 159 -27.77 28.29 -15.82
CA LEU A 159 -26.47 28.78 -15.37
C LEU A 159 -25.34 27.75 -15.54
N ALA A 160 -25.66 26.46 -15.43
CA ALA A 160 -24.70 25.38 -15.56
C ALA A 160 -24.29 25.08 -17.02
N LEU A 161 -25.10 25.44 -18.03
CA LEU A 161 -24.79 25.25 -19.46
C LEU A 161 -23.43 25.82 -19.89
N PRO A 162 -23.12 27.11 -19.66
CA PRO A 162 -21.81 27.67 -20.00
C PRO A 162 -20.68 27.04 -19.16
N LEU A 163 -20.96 26.68 -17.91
CA LEU A 163 -19.99 26.02 -17.03
C LEU A 163 -19.57 24.63 -17.57
N ILE A 164 -20.52 23.85 -18.10
CA ILE A 164 -20.23 22.55 -18.75
C ILE A 164 -19.30 22.73 -19.95
N ALA A 165 -19.54 23.74 -20.79
CA ALA A 165 -18.71 23.99 -21.96
C ALA A 165 -17.25 24.28 -21.56
N VAL A 166 -17.05 25.17 -20.57
CA VAL A 166 -15.73 25.50 -20.03
C VAL A 166 -15.07 24.27 -19.39
N LEU A 167 -15.80 23.53 -18.55
CA LEU A 167 -15.29 22.34 -17.88
C LEU A 167 -14.89 21.24 -18.87
N SER A 168 -15.64 21.10 -19.96
CA SER A 168 -15.33 20.13 -21.02
C SER A 168 -14.02 20.47 -21.74
N ILE A 169 -13.73 21.75 -21.98
CA ILE A 169 -12.45 22.20 -22.56
C ILE A 169 -11.31 21.91 -21.57
N ILE A 170 -11.51 22.21 -20.28
CA ILE A 170 -10.51 21.94 -19.24
C ILE A 170 -10.18 20.44 -19.18
N VAL A 171 -11.19 19.57 -19.22
CA VAL A 171 -10.99 18.11 -19.23
C VAL A 171 -10.14 17.68 -20.43
N LEU A 172 -10.41 18.22 -21.62
CA LEU A 172 -9.66 17.90 -22.83
C LEU A 172 -8.18 18.31 -22.69
N VAL A 173 -7.91 19.52 -22.19
CA VAL A 173 -6.55 20.00 -21.95
C VAL A 173 -5.83 19.12 -20.90
N CYS A 174 -6.51 18.77 -19.81
CA CYS A 174 -5.97 17.88 -18.78
C CYS A 174 -5.63 16.48 -19.33
N GLN A 175 -6.41 15.95 -20.29
CA GLN A 175 -6.10 14.68 -20.94
C GLN A 175 -4.76 14.73 -21.69
N ILE A 176 -4.53 15.79 -22.45
CA ILE A 176 -3.30 15.99 -23.20
C ILE A 176 -2.11 16.10 -22.24
N ILE A 177 -2.24 16.94 -21.22
CA ILE A 177 -1.19 17.13 -20.20
C ILE A 177 -0.90 15.82 -19.47
N ASN A 178 -1.91 15.01 -19.16
CA ASN A 178 -1.71 13.72 -18.49
C ASN A 178 -0.84 12.75 -19.32
N VAL A 179 -1.01 12.72 -20.65
CA VAL A 179 -0.17 11.90 -21.54
C VAL A 179 1.27 12.43 -21.55
N ILE A 180 1.45 13.73 -21.72
CA ILE A 180 2.77 14.37 -21.73
C ILE A 180 3.48 14.16 -20.39
N SER A 181 2.75 14.30 -19.29
CA SER A 181 3.26 14.09 -17.93
C SER A 181 3.75 12.67 -17.70
N TRP A 182 3.11 11.66 -18.30
CA TRP A 182 3.57 10.28 -18.20
C TRP A 182 4.92 10.05 -18.89
N ILE A 183 5.17 10.71 -20.02
CA ILE A 183 6.48 10.71 -20.69
C ILE A 183 7.48 11.52 -19.86
N ALA A 184 7.13 12.74 -19.50
CA ALA A 184 8.01 13.68 -18.81
C ALA A 184 8.49 13.13 -17.47
N SER A 185 7.60 12.48 -16.70
CA SER A 185 7.93 11.80 -15.44
C SER A 185 9.10 10.83 -15.60
N LYS A 186 9.09 9.99 -16.65
CA LYS A 186 10.18 9.02 -16.89
C LYS A 186 11.50 9.72 -17.22
N VAL A 187 11.45 10.76 -18.04
CA VAL A 187 12.64 11.55 -18.41
C VAL A 187 13.23 12.22 -17.17
N LEU A 188 12.39 12.83 -16.32
CA LEU A 188 12.81 13.49 -15.09
C LEU A 188 13.38 12.50 -14.06
N ILE A 189 12.80 11.31 -13.92
CA ILE A 189 13.33 10.27 -13.04
C ILE A 189 14.75 9.88 -13.47
N VAL A 190 14.97 9.60 -14.76
CA VAL A 190 16.30 9.26 -15.27
C VAL A 190 17.27 10.42 -15.06
N GLY A 191 16.88 11.64 -15.44
CA GLY A 191 17.72 12.83 -15.27
C GLY A 191 18.12 13.08 -13.82
N SER A 192 17.17 12.92 -12.89
CA SER A 192 17.42 13.10 -11.47
C SER A 192 18.40 12.08 -10.90
N ILE A 193 18.28 10.80 -11.29
CA ILE A 193 19.22 9.75 -10.87
C ILE A 193 20.61 10.05 -11.42
N SER A 194 20.71 10.46 -12.69
CA SER A 194 21.97 10.81 -13.32
C SER A 194 22.67 11.99 -12.62
N ILE A 195 21.93 13.07 -12.32
CA ILE A 195 22.47 14.24 -11.62
C ILE A 195 22.95 13.87 -10.21
N GLY A 196 22.14 13.09 -9.47
CA GLY A 196 22.52 12.61 -8.14
C GLY A 196 23.77 11.73 -8.19
N ALA A 197 23.88 10.83 -9.16
CA ALA A 197 25.03 9.96 -9.34
C ALA A 197 26.30 10.73 -9.71
N ILE A 198 26.21 11.70 -10.63
CA ILE A 198 27.33 12.57 -11.01
C ILE A 198 27.83 13.34 -9.79
N HIS A 199 26.92 13.94 -9.01
CA HIS A 199 27.30 14.69 -7.82
C HIS A 199 27.95 13.79 -6.75
N LEU A 200 27.39 12.60 -6.52
CA LEU A 200 27.98 11.66 -5.57
C LEU A 200 29.36 11.16 -6.01
N TYR A 201 29.57 10.97 -7.32
CA TYR A 201 30.87 10.61 -7.89
C TYR A 201 31.90 11.73 -7.70
N GLN A 202 31.50 12.99 -7.92
CA GLN A 202 32.33 14.16 -7.67
C GLN A 202 32.77 14.25 -6.19
N VAL A 203 31.86 13.98 -5.26
CA VAL A 203 32.19 13.93 -3.83
C VAL A 203 33.18 12.82 -3.52
N LYS A 204 33.02 11.64 -4.13
CA LYS A 204 33.99 10.53 -3.99
C LYS A 204 35.39 10.92 -4.51
N MET A 205 35.48 11.81 -5.50
CA MET A 205 36.74 12.35 -6.02
C MET A 205 37.33 13.50 -5.18
N GLY A 206 36.72 13.83 -4.04
CA GLY A 206 37.24 14.82 -3.09
C GLY A 206 36.59 16.20 -3.17
N GLN A 207 35.54 16.40 -3.98
CA GLN A 207 34.76 17.64 -3.92
C GLN A 207 33.88 17.69 -2.67
N VAL A 208 33.64 18.89 -2.15
CA VAL A 208 32.76 19.09 -0.98
C VAL A 208 31.32 18.69 -1.31
N MET A 209 30.66 18.02 -0.36
CA MET A 209 29.29 17.57 -0.54
C MET A 209 28.31 18.74 -0.50
N ASN A 210 27.66 19.04 -1.62
CA ASN A 210 26.57 19.99 -1.67
C ASN A 210 25.21 19.29 -1.53
N TYR A 211 24.65 19.35 -0.32
CA TYR A 211 23.34 18.75 -0.01
C TYR A 211 22.19 19.37 -0.81
N ASN A 212 22.28 20.64 -1.23
CA ASN A 212 21.21 21.27 -2.01
C ASN A 212 20.97 20.53 -3.33
N ILE A 213 22.03 20.04 -3.97
CA ILE A 213 21.94 19.30 -5.24
C ILE A 213 21.30 17.93 -5.01
N LEU A 214 21.70 17.23 -3.94
CA LEU A 214 21.13 15.93 -3.58
C LEU A 214 19.66 16.04 -3.18
N VAL A 215 19.30 17.03 -2.36
CA VAL A 215 17.92 17.30 -1.95
C VAL A 215 17.07 17.69 -3.14
N LEU A 216 17.58 18.54 -4.04
CA LEU A 216 16.88 18.93 -5.27
C LEU A 216 16.61 17.69 -6.14
N ALA A 217 17.64 16.87 -6.41
CA ALA A 217 17.46 15.61 -7.14
C ALA A 217 16.42 14.70 -6.46
N ALA A 218 16.55 14.42 -5.16
CA ALA A 218 15.60 13.59 -4.43
C ALA A 218 14.16 14.13 -4.51
N SER A 219 13.98 15.45 -4.39
CA SER A 219 12.67 16.10 -4.49
C SER A 219 12.07 15.99 -5.90
N VAL A 220 12.87 16.19 -6.95
CA VAL A 220 12.45 16.07 -8.35
C VAL A 220 12.09 14.62 -8.67
N LEU A 221 12.87 13.66 -8.19
CA LEU A 221 12.57 12.23 -8.32
C LEU A 221 11.22 11.90 -7.69
N LEU A 222 11.01 12.33 -6.45
CA LEU A 222 9.79 12.06 -5.70
C LEU A 222 8.57 12.70 -6.37
N ALA A 223 8.67 13.98 -6.72
CA ALA A 223 7.61 14.71 -7.42
C ALA A 223 7.27 14.05 -8.76
N SER A 224 8.29 13.69 -9.56
CA SER A 224 8.10 13.05 -10.86
C SER A 224 7.43 11.68 -10.75
N PHE A 225 7.74 10.92 -9.70
CA PHE A 225 7.11 9.61 -9.46
C PHE A 225 5.61 9.75 -9.22
N PHE A 226 5.18 10.73 -8.41
CA PHE A 226 3.76 10.91 -8.07
C PHE A 226 2.96 11.72 -9.10
N LEU A 227 3.61 12.59 -9.86
CA LEU A 227 2.98 13.47 -10.84
C LEU A 227 1.94 12.77 -11.75
N PRO A 228 2.25 11.67 -12.47
CA PRO A 228 1.28 11.03 -13.35
C PRO A 228 0.08 10.43 -12.61
N TYR A 229 0.26 9.99 -11.36
CA TYR A 229 -0.84 9.44 -10.56
C TYR A 229 -1.78 10.55 -10.10
N ILE A 230 -1.23 11.68 -9.65
CA ILE A 230 -2.01 12.84 -9.20
C ILE A 230 -2.80 13.40 -10.38
N LEU A 231 -2.17 13.57 -11.56
CA LEU A 231 -2.86 14.07 -12.76
C LEU A 231 -3.95 13.11 -13.22
N LYS A 232 -3.72 11.80 -13.21
CA LYS A 232 -4.74 10.81 -13.58
C LYS A 232 -5.93 10.82 -12.62
N PHE A 233 -5.66 10.93 -11.31
CA PHE A 233 -6.71 11.07 -10.31
C PHE A 233 -7.52 12.36 -10.53
N LEU A 234 -6.83 13.49 -10.68
CA LEU A 234 -7.46 14.79 -10.90
C LEU A 234 -8.31 14.80 -12.17
N LEU A 235 -7.81 14.22 -13.25
CA LEU A 235 -8.55 14.05 -14.50
C LEU A 235 -9.81 13.19 -14.31
N THR A 236 -9.72 12.11 -13.54
CA THR A 236 -10.88 11.25 -13.24
C THR A 236 -11.94 12.02 -12.44
N VAL A 237 -11.52 12.84 -11.48
CA VAL A 237 -12.42 13.70 -10.70
C VAL A 237 -13.10 14.72 -11.61
N PHE A 238 -12.35 15.43 -12.46
CA PHE A 238 -12.93 16.40 -13.40
C PHE A 238 -13.88 15.76 -14.41
N GLN A 239 -13.57 14.56 -14.91
CA GLN A 239 -14.47 13.81 -15.78
C GLN A 239 -15.78 13.45 -15.08
N LYS A 240 -15.70 12.98 -13.83
CA LYS A 240 -16.89 12.69 -13.03
C LYS A 240 -17.73 13.94 -12.79
N LEU A 241 -17.10 15.05 -12.41
CA LEU A 241 -17.80 16.32 -12.19
C LEU A 241 -18.46 16.82 -13.47
N ASN A 242 -17.78 16.74 -14.61
CA ASN A 242 -18.33 17.13 -15.91
C ASN A 242 -19.54 16.26 -16.29
N ASN A 243 -19.46 14.95 -16.08
CA ASN A 243 -20.56 14.05 -16.37
C ASN A 243 -21.74 14.29 -15.43
N MET A 244 -21.51 14.45 -14.12
CA MET A 244 -22.57 14.78 -13.17
C MET A 244 -23.25 16.11 -13.51
N LEU A 245 -22.49 17.10 -13.97
CA LEU A 245 -23.06 18.39 -14.38
C LEU A 245 -23.86 18.26 -15.68
N LYS A 246 -23.41 17.43 -16.63
CA LYS A 246 -24.18 17.09 -17.83
C LYS A 246 -25.48 16.38 -17.47
N ASP A 247 -25.43 15.35 -16.63
CA ASP A 247 -26.60 14.59 -16.15
C ASP A 247 -27.57 15.48 -15.32
N PHE A 248 -27.05 16.54 -14.71
CA PHE A 248 -27.85 17.52 -14.00
C PHE A 248 -28.61 18.44 -14.97
N VAL A 249 -27.95 18.91 -16.03
CA VAL A 249 -28.52 19.86 -16.99
C VAL A 249 -29.44 19.18 -17.99
N PHE A 250 -28.94 18.15 -18.68
CA PHE A 250 -29.61 17.41 -19.75
C PHE A 250 -30.43 16.25 -19.19
#